data_AF-A0A2M7Q8J4-F1
#
_entry.id   AF-A0A2M7Q8J4-F1
#
_cell.length_a   1.000
_cell.length_b   1.000
_cell.length_c   1.000
_cell.angle_alpha   90.00
_cell.angle_beta   90.00
_cell.angle_gamma   90.00
#
_symmetry.space_group_name_H-M   'P 1'
#
loop_
_entity.id
_entity.type
_entity.pdbx_description
1 polymer ?
#
loop_
_entity_poly.entity_id
_entity_poly.type
_entity_poly.pdbx_seq_one_letter_code
_entity_poly.pdbx_strand_id
1 'polypeptide(L)'
;MNQKGYLLIESVVAITLLIVGFLGMLALLSNSIALNRVVNDQFIGNYLAMEGVEIIKNLIDGNIIQGKPWNENINNGDFEVSYASSQLEPDQRRRLLFDLTNNKYNYQTGNQTAFIRIVSIEFIDANEAKVNSIVKWSGRGGGKFEINLEDHFFNWKN
;
A
#
# COMPACT_ATOMS: atom_id res chain seq x y z
N MET A 1 33.46 17.35 58.25
CA MET A 1 32.61 16.57 57.32
C MET A 1 32.78 17.16 55.92
N ASN A 2 33.37 16.41 54.98
CA ASN A 2 33.75 16.89 53.64
C ASN A 2 32.57 16.83 52.65
N GLN A 3 31.74 17.87 52.60
CA GLN A 3 30.57 17.95 51.69
C GLN A 3 30.95 18.05 50.19
N LYS A 4 32.16 18.51 49.87
CA LYS A 4 32.60 18.70 48.48
C LYS A 4 32.81 17.39 47.71
N GLY A 5 33.24 16.32 48.38
CA GLY A 5 33.39 15.00 47.76
C GLY A 5 32.05 14.31 47.47
N TYR A 6 31.05 14.55 48.32
CA TYR A 6 29.69 14.04 48.13
C TYR A 6 28.95 14.72 46.96
N LEU A 7 29.17 16.02 46.73
CA LEU A 7 28.57 16.74 45.59
C LEU A 7 29.07 16.27 44.21
N LEU A 8 30.35 15.88 44.12
CA LEU A 8 30.93 15.39 42.86
C LEU A 8 30.36 14.02 42.48
N ILE A 9 30.30 13.07 43.44
CA ILE A 9 29.74 11.74 43.17
C ILE A 9 28.23 11.81 42.88
N GLU A 10 27.48 12.68 43.58
CA GLU A 10 26.06 12.93 43.31
C GLU A 10 25.84 13.48 41.90
N SER A 11 26.68 14.41 41.44
CA SER A 11 26.62 14.96 40.08
C SER A 11 26.93 13.91 39.01
N VAL A 12 27.93 13.05 39.24
CA VAL A 12 28.28 11.95 38.31
C VAL A 12 27.13 10.94 38.21
N VAL A 13 26.53 10.58 39.35
CA VAL A 13 25.36 9.69 39.37
C VAL A 13 24.17 10.34 38.67
N ALA A 14 23.89 11.61 38.94
CA ALA A 14 22.80 12.35 38.30
C ALA A 14 22.98 12.44 36.77
N ILE A 15 24.18 12.77 36.29
CA ILE A 15 24.50 12.83 34.86
C ILE A 15 24.38 11.44 34.22
N THR A 16 24.79 10.37 34.92
CA THR A 16 24.67 9.00 34.42
C THR A 16 23.21 8.61 34.23
N LEU A 17 22.35 8.89 35.22
CA LEU A 17 20.91 8.65 35.12
C LEU A 17 20.27 9.46 33.99
N LEU A 18 20.70 10.72 33.81
CA LEU A 18 20.26 11.57 32.70
C LEU A 18 20.62 10.96 31.34
N ILE A 19 21.88 10.54 31.15
CA ILE A 19 22.34 9.94 29.90
C ILE A 19 21.57 8.66 29.60
N VAL A 20 21.40 7.77 30.58
CA VAL A 20 20.64 6.52 30.40
C VAL A 20 19.19 6.81 30.03
N GLY A 21 18.54 7.76 30.72
CA GLY A 21 17.18 8.18 30.39
C GLY A 21 17.08 8.79 28.98
N PHE A 22 18.04 9.62 28.60
CA PHE A 22 18.09 10.26 27.29
C PHE A 22 18.28 9.25 26.15
N LEU A 23 19.20 8.30 26.31
CA LEU A 23 19.41 7.22 25.34
C LEU A 23 18.16 6.34 25.20
N GLY A 24 17.48 6.04 26.31
CA GLY A 24 16.20 5.32 26.28
C GLY A 24 15.14 6.05 25.45
N MET A 25 15.01 7.37 25.63
CA MET A 25 14.09 8.19 24.83
C MET A 25 14.45 8.18 23.33
N LEU A 26 15.73 8.32 22.99
CA LEU A 26 16.19 8.29 21.59
C LEU A 26 15.90 6.93 20.93
N ALA A 27 16.09 5.83 21.65
CA ALA A 27 15.77 4.49 21.15
C ALA A 27 14.27 4.34 20.84
N LEU A 28 13.40 4.81 21.74
CA LEU A 28 11.95 4.79 21.54
C LEU A 28 11.51 5.66 20.36
N LEU A 29 12.10 6.86 20.20
CA LEU A 29 11.83 7.74 19.05
C LEU A 29 12.25 7.10 17.73
N SER A 30 13.43 6.48 17.68
CA SER A 30 13.91 5.77 16.50
C SER A 30 12.96 4.63 16.11
N ASN A 31 12.50 3.85 17.10
CA ASN A 31 11.53 2.79 16.89
C ASN A 31 10.16 3.34 16.40
N SER A 32 9.69 4.44 16.97
CA SER A 32 8.43 5.10 16.58
C SER A 32 8.46 5.56 15.12
N ILE A 33 9.58 6.15 14.65
CA ILE A 33 9.74 6.56 13.25
C ILE A 33 9.72 5.33 12.32
N ALA A 34 10.39 4.24 12.72
CA ALA A 34 10.39 3.01 11.94
C ALA A 34 8.97 2.41 11.82
N LEU A 35 8.21 2.37 12.92
CA LEU A 35 6.83 1.90 12.94
C LEU A 35 5.91 2.78 12.09
N ASN A 36 6.03 4.10 12.19
CA ASN A 36 5.23 5.04 11.38
C ASN A 36 5.42 4.81 9.88
N ARG A 37 6.63 4.47 9.44
CA ARG A 37 6.87 4.13 8.04
C ARG A 37 6.14 2.85 7.63
N VAL A 38 6.17 1.81 8.46
CA VAL A 38 5.44 0.56 8.19
C VAL A 38 3.94 0.84 8.09
N VAL A 39 3.39 1.63 9.02
CA VAL A 39 1.98 2.03 9.00
C VAL A 39 1.64 2.84 7.75
N ASN A 40 2.49 3.80 7.36
CA ASN A 40 2.30 4.57 6.14
C ASN A 40 2.28 3.67 4.88
N ASP A 41 3.23 2.73 4.77
CA ASP A 41 3.29 1.80 3.65
C ASP A 41 2.05 0.87 3.63
N GLN A 42 1.52 0.49 4.79
CA GLN A 42 0.25 -0.26 4.90
C GLN A 42 -0.94 0.54 4.38
N PHE A 43 -1.05 1.82 4.73
CA PHE A 43 -2.10 2.68 4.18
C PHE A 43 -1.98 2.82 2.67
N ILE A 44 -0.77 3.06 2.15
CA ILE A 44 -0.54 3.13 0.70
C ILE A 44 -0.96 1.82 0.02
N GLY A 45 -0.52 0.67 0.55
CA GLY A 45 -0.89 -0.64 0.03
C GLY A 45 -2.41 -0.85 0.00
N ASN A 46 -3.11 -0.44 1.06
CA ASN A 46 -4.57 -0.51 1.14
C ASN A 46 -5.27 0.40 0.13
N TYR A 47 -4.84 1.66 -0.01
CA TYR A 47 -5.40 2.59 -1.00
C TYR A 47 -5.14 2.13 -2.43
N LEU A 48 -3.97 1.55 -2.71
CA LEU A 48 -3.66 0.96 -4.01
C LEU A 48 -4.53 -0.27 -4.32
N ALA A 49 -4.83 -1.08 -3.30
CA ALA A 49 -5.70 -2.23 -3.44
C ALA A 49 -7.14 -1.78 -3.76
N MET A 50 -7.67 -0.83 -2.96
CA MET A 50 -8.98 -0.20 -3.19
C MET A 50 -9.09 0.44 -4.58
N GLU A 51 -8.07 1.18 -5.02
CA GLU A 51 -8.04 1.77 -6.35
C GLU A 51 -8.12 0.70 -7.45
N GLY A 52 -7.43 -0.44 -7.29
CA GLY A 52 -7.48 -1.52 -8.27
C GLY A 52 -8.88 -2.10 -8.47
N VAL A 53 -9.63 -2.33 -7.38
CA VAL A 53 -11.03 -2.78 -7.44
C VAL A 53 -11.91 -1.70 -8.08
N GLU A 54 -11.76 -0.45 -7.67
CA GLU A 54 -12.55 0.68 -8.17
C GLU A 54 -12.33 0.92 -9.68
N ILE A 55 -11.12 0.67 -10.21
CA ILE A 55 -10.87 0.74 -11.65
C ILE A 55 -11.70 -0.31 -12.39
N ILE A 56 -11.75 -1.56 -11.91
CA ILE A 56 -12.55 -2.62 -12.54
C ILE A 56 -14.04 -2.28 -12.48
N LYS A 57 -14.51 -1.80 -11.33
CA LYS A 57 -15.88 -1.31 -11.18
C LYS A 57 -16.22 -0.21 -12.19
N ASN A 58 -15.34 0.77 -12.36
CA ASN A 58 -15.56 1.86 -13.33
C ASN A 58 -15.64 1.35 -14.79
N LEU A 59 -14.88 0.30 -15.15
CA LEU A 59 -14.99 -0.34 -16.46
C LEU A 59 -16.35 -1.03 -16.63
N ILE A 60 -16.80 -1.78 -15.62
CA ILE A 60 -18.11 -2.45 -15.60
C ILE A 60 -19.25 -1.43 -15.69
N ASP A 61 -19.23 -0.40 -14.84
CA ASP A 61 -20.25 0.65 -14.82
C ASP A 61 -20.26 1.41 -16.15
N GLY A 62 -19.08 1.68 -16.72
CA GLY A 62 -18.92 2.28 -18.04
C GLY A 62 -19.60 1.46 -19.13
N ASN A 63 -19.45 0.14 -19.11
CA ASN A 63 -20.13 -0.76 -20.05
C ASN A 63 -21.66 -0.73 -19.88
N ILE A 64 -22.14 -0.79 -18.64
CA ILE A 64 -23.58 -0.76 -18.31
C ILE A 64 -24.24 0.54 -18.77
N ILE A 65 -23.57 1.68 -18.58
CA ILE A 65 -24.05 3.01 -19.00
C ILE A 65 -24.11 3.12 -20.53
N GLN A 66 -23.16 2.50 -21.24
CA GLN A 66 -23.11 2.49 -22.70
C GLN A 66 -24.05 1.46 -23.34
N GLY A 67 -24.79 0.67 -22.55
CA GLY A 67 -25.67 -0.39 -23.05
C GLY A 67 -24.94 -1.59 -23.64
N LYS A 68 -23.66 -1.76 -23.30
CA LYS A 68 -22.83 -2.91 -23.68
C LYS A 68 -23.00 -4.05 -22.66
N PRO A 69 -22.57 -5.29 -22.99
CA PRO A 69 -22.40 -6.33 -21.97
C PRO A 69 -21.55 -5.80 -20.81
N TRP A 70 -21.96 -6.05 -19.56
CA TRP A 70 -21.29 -5.51 -18.37
C TRP A 70 -19.79 -5.89 -18.29
N ASN A 71 -19.45 -7.07 -18.80
CA ASN A 71 -18.10 -7.64 -18.87
C ASN A 71 -17.39 -7.40 -20.22
N GLU A 72 -17.88 -6.49 -21.06
CA GLU A 72 -17.25 -6.16 -22.34
C GLU A 72 -15.77 -5.74 -22.12
N ASN A 73 -14.85 -6.43 -22.79
CA ASN A 73 -13.39 -6.30 -22.64
C ASN A 73 -12.82 -6.62 -21.24
N ILE A 74 -13.57 -7.36 -20.42
CA ILE A 74 -13.13 -7.87 -19.11
C ILE A 74 -13.13 -9.39 -19.19
N ASN A 75 -11.96 -10.00 -18.97
CA ASN A 75 -11.76 -11.44 -19.07
C ASN A 75 -11.10 -11.98 -17.79
N ASN A 76 -11.15 -13.30 -17.60
CA ASN A 76 -10.39 -13.96 -16.55
C ASN A 76 -8.88 -13.75 -16.74
N GLY A 77 -8.19 -13.43 -15.65
CA GLY A 77 -6.73 -13.29 -15.67
C GLY A 77 -6.18 -12.28 -14.66
N ASP A 78 -4.86 -12.11 -14.72
CA ASP A 78 -4.10 -11.17 -13.91
C ASP A 78 -3.72 -9.95 -14.75
N PHE A 79 -3.99 -8.76 -14.22
CA PHE A 79 -3.83 -7.50 -14.94
C PHE A 79 -3.07 -6.43 -14.15
N GLU A 80 -2.36 -5.60 -14.90
CA GLU A 80 -1.83 -4.33 -14.44
C GLU A 80 -2.84 -3.21 -14.75
N VAL A 81 -3.38 -2.59 -13.71
CA VAL A 81 -4.29 -1.44 -13.84
C VAL A 81 -3.68 -0.18 -13.25
N SER A 82 -4.05 0.98 -13.78
CA SER A 82 -3.71 2.32 -13.28
C SER A 82 -4.93 3.23 -13.37
N TYR A 83 -4.93 4.37 -12.68
CA TYR A 83 -6.05 5.31 -12.72
C TYR A 83 -6.53 5.67 -14.14
N ALA A 84 -5.61 5.76 -15.11
CA ALA A 84 -5.91 6.13 -16.48
C ALA A 84 -6.23 4.93 -17.40
N SER A 85 -6.28 3.72 -16.86
CA SER A 85 -6.52 2.50 -17.64
C SER A 85 -7.96 2.47 -18.16
N SER A 86 -8.10 2.59 -19.48
CA SER A 86 -9.37 2.35 -20.19
C SER A 86 -9.52 0.92 -20.69
N GLN A 87 -8.45 0.14 -20.64
CA GLN A 87 -8.37 -1.26 -21.03
C GLN A 87 -7.45 -2.02 -20.06
N LEU A 88 -7.65 -3.33 -19.95
CA LEU A 88 -6.86 -4.20 -19.09
C LEU A 88 -5.63 -4.68 -19.83
N GLU A 89 -4.46 -4.40 -19.26
CA GLU A 89 -3.17 -4.90 -19.76
C GLU A 89 -2.75 -6.11 -18.92
N PRO A 90 -2.25 -7.20 -19.52
CA PRO A 90 -1.78 -8.36 -18.77
C PRO A 90 -0.71 -8.00 -17.74
N ASP A 91 -0.74 -8.68 -16.59
CA ASP A 91 0.27 -8.48 -15.54
C ASP A 91 1.68 -8.79 -16.05
N GLN A 92 2.61 -7.86 -15.83
CA GLN A 92 4.03 -7.99 -16.14
C GLN A 92 4.88 -8.00 -14.86
N ARG A 93 4.25 -8.01 -13.68
CA ARG A 93 4.88 -7.95 -12.36
C ARG A 93 5.75 -6.72 -12.18
N ARG A 94 5.37 -5.60 -12.83
CA ARG A 94 6.11 -4.35 -12.72
C ARG A 94 5.80 -3.64 -11.42
N ARG A 95 6.77 -2.87 -10.96
CA ARG A 95 6.58 -1.97 -9.83
C ARG A 95 5.80 -0.74 -10.29
N LEU A 96 4.89 -0.27 -9.44
CA LEU A 96 4.22 1.00 -9.65
C LEU A 96 5.22 2.15 -9.57
N LEU A 97 5.06 3.12 -10.46
CA LEU A 97 5.72 4.40 -10.46
C LEU A 97 4.80 5.44 -9.81
N PHE A 98 5.37 6.35 -9.03
CA PHE A 98 4.64 7.48 -8.46
C PHE A 98 5.02 8.77 -9.18
N ASP A 99 4.05 9.38 -9.85
CA ASP A 99 4.21 10.63 -10.56
C ASP A 99 3.90 11.81 -9.63
N LEU A 100 4.92 12.64 -9.37
CA LEU A 100 4.83 13.80 -8.48
C LEU A 100 4.05 14.98 -9.06
N THR A 101 3.81 15.01 -10.38
CA THR A 101 3.09 16.10 -11.03
C THR A 101 1.59 15.95 -10.84
N ASN A 102 1.05 14.73 -10.90
CA ASN A 102 -0.37 14.44 -10.76
C ASN A 102 -0.73 13.67 -9.47
N ASN A 103 0.27 13.28 -8.67
CA ASN A 103 0.13 12.50 -7.44
C ASN A 103 -0.58 11.15 -7.63
N LYS A 104 -0.28 10.45 -8.74
CA LYS A 104 -0.90 9.15 -9.07
C LYS A 104 0.13 8.06 -9.28
N TYR A 105 -0.32 6.84 -9.00
CA TYR A 105 0.43 5.62 -9.30
C TYR A 105 0.11 5.15 -10.72
N ASN A 106 1.14 4.76 -11.46
CA ASN A 106 1.03 4.31 -12.84
C ASN A 106 2.22 3.41 -13.24
N TYR A 107 2.30 3.04 -14.52
CA TYR A 107 3.37 2.18 -15.07
C TYR A 107 4.20 2.83 -16.19
N GLN A 108 4.01 4.13 -16.46
CA GLN A 108 4.63 4.85 -17.57
C GLN A 108 5.63 5.93 -17.13
N THR A 109 5.30 6.74 -16.11
CA THR A 109 6.07 7.90 -15.67
C THR A 109 6.21 7.97 -14.15
N GLY A 110 7.29 8.60 -13.68
CA GLY A 110 7.51 8.90 -12.27
C GLY A 110 8.59 8.07 -11.59
N ASN A 111 8.60 8.13 -10.26
CA ASN A 111 9.62 7.48 -9.44
C ASN A 111 9.21 6.06 -9.07
N GLN A 112 10.12 5.10 -9.24
CA GLN A 112 9.86 3.72 -8.90
C GLN A 112 9.57 3.54 -7.40
N THR A 113 8.49 2.81 -7.10
CA THR A 113 8.09 2.50 -5.72
C THR A 113 8.43 1.06 -5.34
N ALA A 114 8.12 0.68 -4.09
CA ALA A 114 8.27 -0.70 -3.62
C ALA A 114 7.06 -1.59 -3.95
N PHE A 115 5.96 -1.01 -4.42
CA PHE A 115 4.67 -1.68 -4.57
C PHE A 115 4.55 -2.34 -5.95
N ILE A 116 4.06 -3.57 -5.95
CA ILE A 116 3.60 -4.30 -7.13
C ILE A 116 2.10 -4.54 -6.91
N ARG A 117 1.27 -4.22 -7.90
CA ARG A 117 -0.17 -4.47 -7.86
C ARG A 117 -0.54 -5.46 -8.96
N ILE A 118 -1.29 -6.48 -8.57
CA ILE A 118 -1.90 -7.46 -9.48
C ILE A 118 -3.40 -7.40 -9.24
N VAL A 119 -4.19 -7.20 -10.29
CA VAL A 119 -5.65 -7.32 -10.23
C VAL A 119 -6.04 -8.62 -10.92
N SER A 120 -6.49 -9.59 -10.13
CA SER A 120 -6.97 -10.89 -10.58
C SER A 120 -8.48 -10.84 -10.74
N ILE A 121 -8.97 -11.23 -11.92
CA ILE A 121 -10.40 -11.29 -12.23
C ILE A 121 -10.79 -12.74 -12.51
N GLU A 122 -11.86 -13.20 -11.85
CA GLU A 122 -12.44 -14.52 -12.03
C GLU A 122 -13.97 -14.42 -12.15
N PHE A 123 -14.51 -14.73 -13.32
CA PHE A 123 -15.93 -14.96 -13.55
C PHE A 123 -16.32 -16.30 -12.92
N ILE A 124 -17.10 -16.21 -11.84
CA ILE A 124 -17.65 -17.36 -11.13
C ILE A 124 -18.76 -18.01 -11.98
N ASP A 125 -19.59 -17.17 -12.58
CA ASP A 125 -20.59 -17.56 -13.57
C ASP A 125 -20.85 -16.43 -14.59
N ALA A 126 -21.94 -16.51 -15.35
CA ALA A 126 -22.29 -15.50 -16.37
C ALA A 126 -22.69 -14.12 -15.79
N ASN A 127 -23.04 -14.07 -14.50
CA ASN A 127 -23.59 -12.91 -13.81
C ASN A 127 -22.71 -12.43 -12.65
N GLU A 128 -21.63 -13.14 -12.31
CA GLU A 128 -20.77 -12.80 -11.16
C GLU A 128 -19.28 -12.83 -11.53
N ALA A 129 -18.58 -11.76 -11.15
CA ALA A 129 -17.14 -11.63 -11.28
C ALA A 129 -16.54 -11.29 -9.93
N LYS A 130 -15.64 -12.15 -9.46
CA LYS A 130 -14.77 -11.91 -8.31
C LYS A 130 -13.53 -11.16 -8.76
N VAL A 131 -13.19 -10.09 -8.06
CA VAL A 131 -12.03 -9.24 -8.36
C VAL A 131 -11.18 -9.13 -7.12
N ASN A 132 -9.94 -9.60 -7.21
CA ASN A 132 -8.93 -9.48 -6.15
C ASN A 132 -7.86 -8.47 -6.58
N SER A 133 -7.74 -7.37 -5.85
CA SER A 133 -6.65 -6.40 -6.01
C SER A 133 -5.59 -6.66 -4.95
N ILE A 134 -4.46 -7.22 -5.40
CA ILE A 134 -3.38 -7.73 -4.55
C ILE A 134 -2.18 -6.80 -4.68
N VAL A 135 -1.81 -6.16 -3.58
CA VAL A 135 -0.66 -5.26 -3.52
C VAL A 135 0.42 -5.85 -2.62
N LYS A 136 1.62 -6.02 -3.17
CA LYS A 136 2.78 -6.61 -2.47
C LYS A 136 3.93 -5.63 -2.43
N TRP A 137 4.64 -5.59 -1.31
CA TRP A 137 5.87 -4.81 -1.18
C TRP A 137 6.84 -5.43 -0.17
N SER A 138 8.11 -5.03 -0.26
CA SER A 138 9.13 -5.38 0.71
C SER A 138 9.49 -4.15 1.55
N GLY A 139 9.32 -4.26 2.87
CA GLY A 139 9.73 -3.23 3.82
C GLY A 139 11.21 -3.32 4.19
N ARG A 140 11.67 -2.41 5.06
CA ARG A 140 13.03 -2.46 5.61
C ARG A 140 13.24 -3.75 6.42
N GLY A 141 14.46 -4.29 6.37
CA GLY A 141 14.79 -5.56 7.03
C GLY A 141 14.32 -6.81 6.28
N GLY A 142 13.81 -6.67 5.05
CA GLY A 142 13.40 -7.81 4.22
C GLY A 142 12.01 -8.35 4.54
N GLY A 143 11.23 -7.67 5.40
CA GLY A 143 9.84 -8.01 5.66
C GLY A 143 9.01 -7.93 4.39
N LYS A 144 8.22 -8.96 4.11
CA LYS A 144 7.30 -9.02 2.97
C LYS A 144 5.89 -8.74 3.46
N PHE A 145 5.21 -7.84 2.77
CA PHE A 145 3.86 -7.41 3.12
C PHE A 145 2.94 -7.57 1.92
N GLU A 146 1.67 -7.83 2.21
CA GLU A 146 0.62 -8.03 1.22
C GLU A 146 -0.69 -7.47 1.75
N ILE A 147 -1.43 -6.80 0.87
CA ILE A 147 -2.85 -6.51 1.03
C ILE A 147 -3.56 -7.19 -0.13
N ASN A 148 -4.60 -7.97 0.17
CA ASN A 148 -5.48 -8.57 -0.81
C ASN A 148 -6.90 -8.07 -0.51
N LEU A 149 -7.43 -7.22 -1.38
CA LEU A 149 -8.80 -6.73 -1.31
C LEU A 149 -9.64 -7.46 -2.35
N GLU A 150 -10.72 -8.07 -1.90
CA GLU A 150 -11.67 -8.78 -2.74
C GLU A 150 -12.99 -8.01 -2.82
N ASP A 151 -13.59 -7.99 -4.01
CA ASP A 151 -14.95 -7.54 -4.23
C ASP A 151 -15.63 -8.40 -5.30
N HIS A 152 -16.96 -8.42 -5.29
CA HIS A 152 -17.79 -9.18 -6.22
C HIS A 152 -18.72 -8.24 -6.99
N PHE A 153 -18.65 -8.32 -8.30
CA PHE A 153 -19.49 -7.53 -9.19
C PHE A 153 -20.54 -8.43 -9.85
N PHE A 154 -21.78 -7.93 -9.87
CA PHE A 154 -22.93 -8.68 -10.37
C PHE A 154 -23.56 -7.99 -11.57
N ASN A 155 -23.99 -8.80 -12.55
CA ASN A 155 -24.83 -8.35 -13.63
C ASN A 155 -26.29 -8.21 -13.15
N TRP A 156 -26.61 -7.05 -12.58
CA TRP A 156 -27.93 -6.78 -12.02
C TRP A 156 -29.00 -6.40 -13.05
N LYS A 157 -28.62 -6.13 -14.31
CA LYS A 157 -29.56 -5.74 -15.38
C LYS A 157 -30.14 -6.92 -16.17
N ASN A 158 -29.76 -8.14 -15.84
CA ASN A 158 -30.29 -9.36 -16.47
C ASN A 158 -31.69 -9.70 -15.98
#